data_AF-A0AAV6LCS0-F1
#
_entry.id   AF-A0AAV6LCS0-F1
#
_cell.length_a   1.000
_cell.length_b   1.000
_cell.length_c   1.000
_cell.angle_alpha   90.00
_cell.angle_beta   90.00
_cell.angle_gamma   90.00
#
_symmetry.space_group_name_H-M   'P 1'
#
loop_
_entity.id
_entity.type
_entity.pdbx_description
1 polymer ?
#
loop_
_entity_poly.entity_id
_entity_poly.type
_entity_poly.pdbx_seq_one_letter_code
_entity_poly.pdbx_strand_id
1 'polypeptide(L)'
;MIMRYPDGSVVVTLETKETVKLTPSVLFAEAREEHRPLLSDIFFQWPSTFVRLGNMSTFSRRLALVSLVSFVELLEDVSLPEATPEDFVSVYGGLSALGSYQLEVDWLRKRIDQMAVLLELPAWRDRLEKVNKELEEVEATAARLRKRKEKLEGEVAGRENASSGDFDMSSHAGQGLRR
;
A
#
# COMPACT_ATOMS: atom_id res chain seq x y z
N MET A 1 12.24 17.88 -17.15
CA MET A 1 11.56 17.61 -18.45
C MET A 1 12.41 16.64 -19.25
N ILE A 2 11.81 15.72 -20.00
CA ILE A 2 12.53 14.71 -20.80
C ILE A 2 12.10 14.84 -22.27
N MET A 3 13.06 14.97 -23.18
CA MET A 3 12.83 14.97 -24.63
C MET A 3 13.59 13.81 -25.27
N ARG A 4 12.92 12.99 -26.08
CA ARG A 4 13.50 11.81 -26.74
C ARG A 4 13.68 12.07 -28.23
N TYR A 5 14.77 11.55 -28.81
CA TYR A 5 15.11 11.70 -30.22
C TYR A 5 15.05 10.35 -30.96
N PRO A 6 14.91 10.35 -32.31
CA PRO A 6 14.83 9.12 -33.11
C PRO A 6 16.08 8.24 -33.05
N ASP A 7 17.24 8.82 -32.72
CA ASP A 7 18.52 8.12 -32.53
C ASP A 7 18.64 7.44 -31.15
N GLY A 8 17.57 7.49 -30.33
CA GLY A 8 17.56 6.99 -28.97
C GLY A 8 18.22 7.91 -27.94
N SER A 9 18.79 9.05 -28.36
CA SER A 9 19.30 10.05 -27.43
C SER A 9 18.16 10.70 -26.65
N VAL A 10 18.47 11.13 -25.43
CA VAL A 10 17.51 11.79 -24.54
C VAL A 10 18.12 13.06 -23.98
N VAL A 11 17.38 14.16 -24.01
CA VAL A 11 17.73 15.38 -23.28
C VAL A 11 16.93 15.45 -21.99
N VAL A 12 17.64 15.58 -20.88
CA VAL A 12 17.08 15.73 -19.54
C VAL A 12 17.31 17.17 -19.08
N THR A 13 16.24 17.88 -18.78
CA THR A 13 16.29 19.20 -18.12
C THR A 13 16.23 19.02 -16.61
N LEU A 14 17.28 19.42 -15.93
CA LEU A 14 17.44 19.38 -14.47
C LEU A 14 16.66 20.52 -13.81
N GLU A 15 16.48 20.45 -12.49
CA GLU A 15 15.81 21.49 -11.70
C GLU A 15 16.52 22.85 -11.79
N THR A 16 17.83 22.82 -11.97
CA THR A 16 18.69 24.01 -12.20
C THR A 16 18.46 24.64 -13.58
N LYS A 17 17.57 24.10 -14.41
CA LYS A 17 17.33 24.46 -15.82
C LYS A 17 18.49 24.11 -16.76
N GLU A 18 19.52 23.43 -16.27
CA GLU A 18 20.56 22.85 -17.11
C GLU A 18 20.00 21.69 -17.94
N THR A 19 20.43 21.58 -19.20
CA THR A 19 20.04 20.50 -20.11
C THR A 19 21.22 19.58 -20.36
N VAL A 20 21.04 18.29 -20.08
CA VAL A 20 22.06 17.26 -20.32
C VAL A 20 21.58 16.35 -21.45
N LYS A 21 22.38 16.23 -22.52
CA LYS A 21 22.14 15.26 -23.59
C LYS A 21 22.79 13.93 -23.22
N LEU A 22 21.98 12.89 -23.18
CA LEU A 22 22.38 11.52 -22.91
C LEU A 22 22.26 10.71 -24.19
N THR A 23 23.33 10.02 -24.56
CA THR A 23 23.37 9.16 -25.74
C THR A 23 23.74 7.73 -25.30
N PRO A 24 22.83 6.76 -25.43
CA PRO A 24 23.04 5.38 -24.96
C PRO A 24 24.31 4.74 -25.49
N SER A 25 24.63 4.94 -26.78
CA SER A 25 25.84 4.38 -27.40
C SER A 25 27.13 4.88 -26.74
N VAL A 26 27.12 6.09 -26.16
CA VAL A 26 28.26 6.68 -25.44
C VAL A 26 28.27 6.24 -23.97
N LEU A 27 27.11 6.23 -23.34
CA LEU A 27 26.97 5.84 -21.93
C LEU A 27 27.31 4.36 -21.71
N PHE A 28 26.91 3.49 -22.65
CA PHE A 28 27.00 2.04 -22.55
C PHE A 28 28.09 1.43 -23.44
N ALA A 29 28.98 2.25 -24.01
CA ALA A 29 30.08 1.77 -24.87
C ALA A 29 30.89 0.64 -24.20
N GLU A 30 31.19 0.81 -22.92
CA GLU A 30 31.99 -0.12 -22.10
C GLU A 30 31.15 -1.11 -21.27
N ALA A 31 29.83 -1.06 -21.43
CA ALA A 31 28.96 -2.05 -20.81
C ALA A 31 29.17 -3.40 -21.49
N ARG A 32 29.12 -4.48 -20.71
CA ARG A 32 29.13 -5.83 -21.27
C ARG A 32 27.89 -6.04 -22.14
N GLU A 33 28.03 -6.80 -23.22
CA GLU A 33 26.96 -6.99 -24.21
C GLU A 33 25.70 -7.57 -23.55
N GLU A 34 25.87 -8.52 -22.62
CA GLU A 34 24.78 -9.14 -21.87
C GLU A 34 23.97 -8.15 -21.02
N HIS A 35 24.59 -7.04 -20.57
CA HIS A 35 23.94 -6.04 -19.73
C HIS A 35 23.20 -4.96 -20.54
N ARG A 36 23.51 -4.82 -21.83
CA ARG A 36 22.99 -3.72 -22.66
C ARG A 36 21.48 -3.69 -22.80
N PRO A 37 20.76 -4.83 -22.95
CA PRO A 37 19.30 -4.81 -23.00
C PRO A 37 18.68 -4.18 -21.74
N LEU A 38 19.06 -4.69 -20.56
CA LEU A 38 18.54 -4.18 -19.29
C LEU A 38 18.87 -2.70 -19.07
N LEU A 39 20.12 -2.29 -19.33
CA LEU A 39 20.53 -0.89 -19.24
C LEU A 39 19.75 0.02 -20.20
N SER A 40 19.44 -0.47 -21.39
CA SER A 40 18.63 0.26 -22.37
C SER A 40 17.20 0.41 -21.90
N ASP A 41 16.59 -0.65 -21.37
CA ASP A 41 15.23 -0.60 -20.82
C ASP A 41 15.13 0.39 -19.67
N ILE A 42 16.08 0.33 -18.73
CA ILE A 42 16.19 1.30 -17.63
C ILE A 42 16.39 2.72 -18.17
N PHE A 43 17.24 2.90 -19.18
CA PHE A 43 17.49 4.21 -19.80
C PHE A 43 16.24 4.81 -20.43
N PHE A 44 15.46 4.01 -21.15
CA PHE A 44 14.25 4.51 -21.80
C PHE A 44 13.18 4.89 -20.77
N GLN A 45 13.05 4.11 -19.69
CA GLN A 45 12.07 4.39 -18.63
C GLN A 45 12.52 5.55 -17.73
N TRP A 46 13.78 5.54 -17.31
CA TRP A 46 14.35 6.44 -16.30
C TRP A 46 15.72 6.99 -16.72
N PRO A 47 15.76 7.83 -17.77
CA PRO A 47 17.02 8.38 -18.29
C PRO A 47 17.76 9.24 -17.28
N SER A 48 17.05 9.84 -16.31
CA SER A 48 17.63 10.64 -15.22
C SER A 48 18.66 9.86 -14.39
N THR A 49 18.48 8.54 -14.27
CA THR A 49 19.42 7.61 -13.59
C THR A 49 20.87 7.81 -14.04
N PHE A 50 21.08 8.18 -15.30
CA PHE A 50 22.40 8.22 -15.94
C PHE A 50 22.99 9.63 -16.09
N VAL A 51 22.30 10.68 -15.66
CA VAL A 51 22.70 12.09 -15.87
C VAL A 51 24.13 12.37 -15.41
N ARG A 52 24.52 11.82 -14.25
CA ARG A 52 25.83 12.06 -13.64
C ARG A 52 26.96 11.22 -14.24
N LEU A 53 26.64 10.19 -15.02
CA LEU A 53 27.65 9.28 -15.58
C LEU A 53 28.51 9.91 -16.68
N GLY A 54 27.99 10.91 -17.39
CA GLY A 54 28.70 11.57 -18.49
C GLY A 54 30.05 12.18 -18.07
N ASN A 55 30.14 12.64 -16.81
CA ASN A 55 31.33 13.29 -16.26
C ASN A 55 32.28 12.31 -15.54
N MET A 56 31.95 11.02 -15.51
CA MET A 56 32.76 10.02 -14.82
C MET A 56 33.84 9.43 -15.70
N SER A 57 34.95 9.01 -15.06
CA SER A 57 35.96 8.17 -15.69
C SER A 57 35.32 6.90 -16.27
N THR A 58 35.91 6.37 -17.33
CA THR A 58 35.48 5.13 -17.97
C THR A 58 35.37 3.97 -16.97
N PHE A 59 36.33 3.87 -16.05
CA PHE A 59 36.35 2.85 -15.00
C PHE A 59 35.18 2.99 -14.02
N SER A 60 34.98 4.20 -13.47
CA SER A 60 33.88 4.47 -12.52
C SER A 60 32.51 4.26 -13.15
N ARG A 61 32.35 4.69 -14.40
CA ARG A 61 31.12 4.48 -15.16
C ARG A 61 30.82 3.00 -15.35
N ARG A 62 31.82 2.21 -15.73
CA ARG A 62 31.66 0.76 -15.89
C ARG A 62 31.25 0.09 -14.58
N LEU A 63 31.87 0.46 -13.46
CA LEU A 63 31.48 -0.05 -12.14
C LEU A 63 30.04 0.32 -11.79
N ALA A 64 29.64 1.58 -11.99
CA ALA A 64 28.28 2.03 -11.73
C ALA A 64 27.24 1.22 -12.52
N LEU A 65 27.50 0.97 -13.82
CA LEU A 65 26.60 0.19 -14.68
C LEU A 65 26.51 -1.27 -14.25
N VAL A 66 27.64 -1.89 -13.89
CA VAL A 66 27.65 -3.28 -13.38
C VAL A 66 26.89 -3.37 -12.07
N SER A 67 27.15 -2.46 -11.13
CA SER A 67 26.45 -2.43 -9.85
C SER A 67 24.95 -2.23 -10.02
N LEU A 68 24.52 -1.35 -10.93
CA LEU A 68 23.10 -1.14 -11.22
C LEU A 68 22.44 -2.42 -11.75
N VAL A 69 23.09 -3.10 -12.71
CA VAL A 69 22.58 -4.36 -13.29
C VAL A 69 22.46 -5.43 -12.22
N SER A 70 23.54 -5.68 -11.48
CA SER A 70 23.53 -6.70 -10.41
C SER A 70 22.50 -6.40 -9.33
N PHE A 71 22.24 -5.12 -9.04
CA PHE A 71 21.20 -4.74 -8.08
C PHE A 71 19.79 -5.02 -8.61
N VAL A 72 19.53 -4.72 -9.88
CA VAL A 72 18.23 -4.97 -10.49
C VAL A 72 17.97 -6.47 -10.62
N GLU A 73 18.96 -7.25 -11.01
CA GLU A 73 18.89 -8.72 -11.05
C GLU A 73 18.59 -9.28 -9.64
N LEU A 74 19.32 -8.82 -8.62
CA LEU A 74 19.06 -9.19 -7.23
C LEU A 74 17.61 -8.88 -6.83
N LEU A 75 17.10 -7.70 -7.21
CA LEU A 75 15.73 -7.29 -6.89
C LEU A 75 14.67 -8.14 -7.60
N GLU A 76 14.95 -8.60 -8.82
CA GLU A 76 14.08 -9.50 -9.58
C GLU A 76 14.08 -10.92 -9.01
N ASP A 77 15.19 -11.36 -8.42
CA ASP A 77 15.31 -12.65 -7.74
C ASP A 77 14.60 -12.68 -6.37
N VAL A 78 14.26 -11.53 -5.79
CA VAL A 78 13.48 -11.47 -4.53
C VAL A 78 12.05 -11.95 -4.78
N SER A 79 11.79 -13.21 -4.43
CA SER A 79 10.46 -13.82 -4.45
C SER A 79 9.59 -13.25 -3.33
N LEU A 80 8.64 -12.35 -3.67
CA LEU A 80 7.74 -11.72 -2.69
C LEU A 80 7.03 -12.69 -1.73
N PRO A 81 6.58 -13.89 -2.15
CA PRO A 81 5.95 -14.85 -1.22
C PRO A 81 6.88 -15.42 -0.15
N GLU A 82 8.20 -15.43 -0.40
CA GLU A 82 9.22 -16.01 0.49
C GLU A 82 10.08 -14.94 1.17
N ALA A 83 9.98 -13.68 0.72
CA ALA A 83 10.78 -12.59 1.23
C ALA A 83 10.47 -12.28 2.70
N THR A 84 11.51 -12.05 3.47
CA THR A 84 11.46 -11.63 4.87
C THR A 84 11.74 -10.13 5.00
N PRO A 85 11.29 -9.46 6.08
CA PRO A 85 11.67 -8.07 6.35
C PRO A 85 13.20 -7.85 6.34
N GLU A 86 13.98 -8.83 6.79
CA GLU A 86 15.45 -8.81 6.79
C GLU A 86 16.04 -8.77 5.37
N ASP A 87 15.40 -9.42 4.39
CA ASP A 87 15.83 -9.36 2.99
C ASP A 87 15.75 -7.93 2.46
N PHE A 88 14.70 -7.19 2.83
CA PHE A 88 14.54 -5.79 2.45
C PHE A 88 15.60 -4.88 3.07
N VAL A 89 16.07 -5.16 4.29
CA VAL A 89 17.19 -4.42 4.90
C VAL A 89 18.46 -4.54 4.04
N SER A 90 18.77 -5.75 3.56
CA SER A 90 19.91 -5.99 2.68
C SER A 90 19.75 -5.27 1.33
N VAL A 91 18.54 -5.29 0.77
CA VAL A 91 18.21 -4.57 -0.48
C VAL A 91 18.39 -3.05 -0.32
N TYR A 92 17.95 -2.45 0.80
CA TYR A 92 18.20 -1.03 1.06
C TYR A 92 19.70 -0.70 1.22
N GLY A 93 20.48 -1.63 1.78
CA GLY A 93 21.94 -1.53 1.83
C GLY A 93 22.55 -1.47 0.43
N GLY A 94 22.15 -2.38 -0.46
CA GLY A 94 22.59 -2.39 -1.86
C GLY A 94 22.18 -1.12 -2.63
N LEU A 95 20.96 -0.63 -2.41
CA LEU A 95 20.49 0.62 -3.01
C LEU A 95 21.35 1.82 -2.59
N SER A 96 21.73 1.88 -1.32
CA SER A 96 22.60 2.93 -0.78
C SER A 96 23.98 2.91 -1.45
N ALA A 97 24.51 1.73 -1.78
CA ALA A 97 25.75 1.59 -2.53
C ALA A 97 25.64 2.16 -3.95
N LEU A 98 24.48 2.06 -4.62
CA LEU A 98 24.26 2.70 -5.92
C LEU A 98 24.31 4.23 -5.84
N GLY A 99 23.85 4.81 -4.72
CA GLY A 99 23.95 6.25 -4.47
C GLY A 99 25.40 6.76 -4.46
N SER A 100 26.37 5.93 -4.08
CA SER A 100 27.80 6.29 -4.10
C SER A 100 28.33 6.52 -5.53
N TYR A 101 27.69 5.90 -6.53
CA TYR A 101 27.97 6.11 -7.95
C TYR A 101 27.17 7.27 -8.56
N GLN A 102 26.53 8.10 -7.73
CA GLN A 102 25.71 9.24 -8.16
C GLN A 102 24.60 8.88 -9.16
N LEU A 103 24.14 7.62 -9.14
CA LEU A 103 22.99 7.20 -9.92
C LEU A 103 21.71 7.72 -9.27
N GLU A 104 20.82 8.31 -10.05
CA GLU A 104 19.52 8.78 -9.57
C GLU A 104 18.53 7.60 -9.54
N VAL A 105 18.49 6.89 -8.40
CA VAL A 105 17.77 5.60 -8.22
C VAL A 105 16.50 5.71 -7.37
N ASP A 106 15.87 6.87 -7.30
CA ASP A 106 14.63 7.06 -6.53
C ASP A 106 13.49 6.14 -6.98
N TRP A 107 13.46 5.77 -8.25
CA TRP A 107 12.49 4.81 -8.78
C TRP A 107 12.72 3.41 -8.19
N LEU A 108 13.97 2.99 -7.95
CA LEU A 108 14.26 1.71 -7.30
C LEU A 108 13.78 1.74 -5.86
N ARG A 109 14.04 2.84 -5.16
CA ARG A 109 13.54 3.04 -3.79
C ARG A 109 12.02 2.84 -3.73
N LYS A 110 11.29 3.53 -4.61
CA LYS A 110 9.82 3.43 -4.68
C LYS A 110 9.35 2.01 -5.00
N ARG A 111 10.06 1.29 -5.89
CA ARG A 111 9.76 -0.11 -6.20
C ARG A 111 9.95 -1.01 -4.98
N ILE A 112 11.03 -0.81 -4.23
CA ILE A 112 11.33 -1.58 -3.00
C ILE A 112 10.28 -1.27 -1.93
N ASP A 113 9.90 0.00 -1.74
CA ASP A 113 8.83 0.41 -0.82
C ASP A 113 7.51 -0.29 -1.18
N GLN A 114 7.16 -0.33 -2.47
CA GLN A 114 5.96 -1.03 -2.95
C GLN A 114 6.01 -2.53 -2.68
N MET A 115 7.15 -3.17 -2.95
CA MET A 115 7.37 -4.59 -2.67
C MET A 115 7.23 -4.90 -1.17
N ALA A 116 7.77 -4.06 -0.29
CA ALA A 116 7.64 -4.22 1.15
C ALA A 116 6.18 -4.09 1.62
N VAL A 117 5.41 -3.15 1.07
CA VAL A 117 3.97 -3.01 1.37
C VAL A 117 3.18 -4.24 0.90
N LEU A 118 3.53 -4.80 -0.27
CA LEU A 118 2.89 -6.02 -0.78
C LEU A 118 3.14 -7.23 0.13
N LEU A 119 4.28 -7.28 0.83
CA LEU A 119 4.59 -8.33 1.80
C LEU A 119 3.65 -8.29 3.02
N GLU A 120 3.26 -7.10 3.47
CA GLU A 120 2.36 -6.94 4.63
C GLU A 120 0.88 -7.18 4.30
N LEU A 121 0.53 -7.15 3.02
CA LEU A 121 -0.86 -7.18 2.54
C LEU A 121 -1.66 -8.40 3.02
N PRO A 122 -1.10 -9.64 3.06
CA PRO A 122 -1.78 -10.79 3.66
C PRO A 122 -2.15 -10.57 5.13
N ALA A 123 -1.21 -10.07 5.94
CA ALA A 123 -1.47 -9.79 7.35
C ALA A 123 -2.56 -8.72 7.55
N TRP A 124 -2.61 -7.71 6.68
CA TRP A 124 -3.68 -6.71 6.67
C TRP A 124 -5.04 -7.31 6.27
N ARG A 125 -5.08 -8.23 5.29
CA ARG A 125 -6.31 -8.94 4.92
C ARG A 125 -6.83 -9.80 6.07
N ASP A 126 -5.96 -10.52 6.76
CA ASP A 126 -6.34 -11.35 7.91
C ASP A 126 -6.92 -10.51 9.06
N ARG A 127 -6.31 -9.35 9.34
CA ARG A 127 -6.84 -8.40 10.33
C ARG A 127 -8.20 -7.85 9.92
N LEU A 128 -8.37 -7.49 8.65
CA LEU A 128 -9.65 -7.01 8.12
C LEU A 128 -10.76 -8.06 8.25
N GLU A 129 -10.45 -9.31 7.90
CA GLU A 129 -11.39 -10.44 8.02
C GLU A 129 -11.80 -10.68 9.48
N LYS A 130 -10.86 -10.58 10.42
CA LYS A 130 -11.15 -10.68 11.86
C LYS A 130 -12.12 -9.58 12.32
N VAL A 131 -11.84 -8.33 11.94
CA VAL A 131 -12.72 -7.19 12.26
C VAL A 131 -14.11 -7.37 11.65
N ASN A 132 -14.19 -7.91 10.43
CA ASN A 132 -15.47 -8.17 9.78
C ASN A 132 -16.32 -9.20 10.56
N LYS A 133 -15.70 -10.27 11.07
CA LYS A 133 -16.38 -11.26 11.92
C LYS A 133 -16.88 -10.66 13.23
N GLU A 134 -16.06 -9.83 13.89
CA GLU A 134 -16.45 -9.13 15.10
C GLU A 134 -17.64 -8.18 14.84
N LEU A 135 -17.66 -7.50 13.69
CA LEU A 135 -18.77 -6.64 13.28
C LEU A 135 -20.06 -7.44 13.09
N GLU A 136 -20.01 -8.58 12.40
CA GLU A 136 -21.17 -9.46 12.20
C GLU A 136 -21.77 -9.95 13.53
N GLU A 137 -20.93 -10.28 14.52
CA GLU A 137 -21.39 -10.69 15.86
C GLU A 137 -22.08 -9.54 16.61
N VAL A 138 -21.55 -8.32 16.51
CA VAL A 138 -22.14 -7.12 17.09
C VAL A 138 -23.49 -6.81 16.44
N GLU A 139 -23.59 -6.92 15.12
CA GLU A 139 -24.84 -6.71 14.37
C GLU A 139 -25.91 -7.74 14.77
N ALA A 140 -25.54 -9.01 14.89
CA ALA A 140 -26.45 -10.06 15.35
C ALA A 140 -26.96 -9.81 16.78
N THR A 141 -26.08 -9.33 17.67
CA THR A 141 -26.43 -8.97 19.05
C THR A 141 -27.36 -7.76 19.08
N ALA A 142 -27.07 -6.72 18.29
CA ALA A 142 -27.92 -5.54 18.16
C ALA A 142 -29.31 -5.90 17.63
N ALA A 143 -29.41 -6.78 16.62
CA ALA A 143 -30.69 -7.27 16.11
C ALA A 143 -31.50 -8.00 17.19
N ARG A 144 -30.85 -8.86 17.99
CA ARG A 144 -31.48 -9.55 19.13
C ARG A 144 -31.99 -8.56 20.19
N LEU A 145 -31.20 -7.53 20.52
CA LEU A 145 -31.59 -6.49 21.47
C LEU A 145 -32.75 -5.65 20.97
N ARG A 146 -32.79 -5.29 19.67
CA ARG A 146 -33.93 -4.59 19.05
C ARG A 146 -35.22 -5.41 19.17
N LYS A 147 -35.18 -6.69 18.81
CA LYS A 147 -36.33 -7.59 18.96
C LYS A 147 -36.81 -7.70 20.42
N ARG A 148 -35.88 -7.72 21.38
CA ARG A 148 -36.22 -7.73 22.81
C ARG A 148 -36.85 -6.41 23.26
N LYS A 149 -36.35 -5.27 22.77
CA LYS A 149 -36.91 -3.94 23.03
C LYS A 149 -38.36 -3.86 22.55
N GLU A 150 -38.64 -4.22 21.30
CA GLU A 150 -40.00 -4.20 20.72
C GLU A 150 -40.97 -5.08 21.52
N LYS A 151 -40.53 -6.26 21.95
CA LYS A 151 -41.33 -7.15 22.79
C LYS A 151 -41.69 -6.48 24.12
N LEU A 152 -40.71 -5.87 24.79
CA LEU A 152 -40.92 -5.19 26.08
C LEU A 152 -41.82 -3.97 25.92
N GLU A 153 -41.66 -3.19 24.85
CA GLU A 153 -42.55 -2.06 24.55
C GLU A 153 -44.01 -2.54 24.39
N GLY A 154 -44.24 -3.67 23.70
CA GLY A 154 -45.56 -4.30 23.62
C GLY A 154 -46.10 -4.77 24.98
N GLU A 155 -45.26 -5.38 25.82
CA GLU A 155 -45.65 -5.81 27.18
C GLU A 155 -46.00 -4.61 28.08
N VAL A 156 -45.25 -3.50 27.99
CA VAL A 156 -45.52 -2.26 28.73
C VAL A 156 -46.86 -1.67 28.29
N ALA A 157 -47.06 -1.48 26.98
CA ALA A 157 -48.32 -0.96 26.45
C ALA A 157 -49.54 -1.82 26.86
N GLY A 158 -49.38 -3.15 26.88
CA GLY A 158 -50.43 -4.07 27.36
C GLY A 158 -50.76 -3.88 28.84
N ARG A 159 -49.76 -3.67 29.70
CA ARG A 159 -49.95 -3.42 31.14
C ARG A 159 -50.57 -2.05 31.41
N GLU A 160 -50.17 -1.02 30.68
CA GLU A 160 -50.76 0.33 30.77
C GLU A 160 -52.25 0.32 30.40
N ASN A 161 -52.62 -0.42 29.34
CA ASN A 161 -54.02 -0.60 28.93
C ASN A 161 -54.84 -1.40 29.97
N ALA A 162 -54.25 -2.42 30.59
CA ALA A 162 -54.93 -3.19 31.64
C ALA A 162 -55.11 -2.38 32.94
N SER A 163 -54.16 -1.51 33.26
CA SER A 163 -54.21 -0.62 34.44
C SER A 163 -55.19 0.54 34.28
N SER A 164 -55.60 0.88 33.05
CA SER A 164 -56.55 1.96 32.74
C SER A 164 -57.98 1.45 32.50
N GLY A 165 -58.21 0.14 32.60
CA GLY A 165 -59.55 -0.42 32.64
C GLY A 165 -60.26 0.03 33.93
N ASP A 166 -61.41 0.69 33.78
CA ASP A 166 -62.24 1.20 34.87
C ASP A 166 -62.43 0.15 35.97
N PHE A 167 -61.82 0.42 37.13
CA PHE A 167 -62.10 -0.31 38.36
C PHE A 167 -63.44 0.21 38.89
N ASP A 168 -64.55 -0.35 38.38
CA ASP A 168 -65.89 0.01 38.83
C ASP A 168 -66.12 -0.49 40.28
N MET A 169 -65.78 0.38 41.23
CA MET A 169 -65.99 0.18 42.67
C MET A 169 -67.46 0.33 43.09
N SER A 170 -68.40 0.54 42.17
CA SER A 170 -69.80 0.84 42.51
C SER A 170 -70.62 -0.39 42.97
N SER A 171 -70.11 -1.62 42.84
CA SER A 171 -70.92 -2.83 43.14
C SER A 171 -70.91 -3.32 44.60
N HIS A 172 -70.07 -2.78 45.49
CA HIS A 172 -69.87 -3.33 46.85
C HIS A 172 -70.39 -2.48 48.02
N ALA A 173 -71.06 -1.35 47.77
CA ALA A 173 -71.56 -0.47 48.84
C ALA A 173 -72.98 -0.84 49.39
N GLY A 174 -73.58 -1.97 48.98
CA GLY A 174 -75.03 -2.19 49.13
C GLY A 174 -75.52 -3.36 49.99
N GLN A 175 -74.68 -4.12 50.69
CA GLN A 175 -75.13 -5.24 51.53
C GLN A 175 -74.76 -5.06 53.01
N GLY A 176 -75.45 -4.12 53.65
CA GLY A 176 -75.50 -4.00 55.10
C GLY A 176 -76.69 -3.13 55.49
N LEU A 177 -77.53 -3.63 56.40
CA LEU A 177 -78.73 -3.00 56.99
C LEU A 177 -80.03 -3.15 56.18
N ARG A 178 -80.65 -4.32 56.28
CA ARG A 178 -82.10 -4.40 56.55
C ARG A 178 -82.34 -5.29 57.77
N ARG A 179 -83.33 -4.83 58.54
CA ARG A 179 -83.67 -5.14 59.93
C ARG A 179 -83.96 -6.61 60.21
#